data_AF-A0A183G9I4-F1
#
_entry.id   AF-A0A183G9I4-F1
#
_cell.length_a   1.000
_cell.length_b   1.000
_cell.length_c   1.000
_cell.angle_alpha   90.00
_cell.angle_beta   90.00
_cell.angle_gamma   90.00
#
_symmetry.space_group_name_H-M   'P 1'
#
loop_
_entity.id
_entity.type
_entity.pdbx_description
1 polymer ?
#
loop_
_entity_poly.entity_id
_entity_poly.type
_entity_poly.pdbx_seq_one_letter_code
_entity_poly.pdbx_strand_id
1 'polypeptide(L)'
;MLWDQYWSLDSTEESWVPNQAENRRIWDQFHATVERHGDGYHVRLPWKDAVEDLPDNRTIPYNRLRSVLSKFRSQLQLLSQYHGMFQEQLSKEIIDEVDQDAQPDGKKVHYLAQQAVVRDITKLRFVFDGSAHHKDTP
;
A
#
# COMPACT_ATOMS: atom_id res chain seq x y z
N MET A 1 -25.95 -16.69 -9.33
CA MET A 1 -25.57 -17.26 -8.01
C MET A 1 -25.49 -16.13 -6.99
N LEU A 2 -25.58 -16.40 -5.68
CA LEU A 2 -25.53 -15.38 -4.60
C LEU A 2 -24.32 -14.42 -4.70
N TRP A 3 -23.27 -14.86 -5.40
CA TRP A 3 -22.06 -14.10 -5.74
C TRP A 3 -22.29 -12.94 -6.70
N ASP A 4 -23.17 -13.07 -7.69
CA ASP A 4 -23.46 -12.01 -8.66
C ASP A 4 -24.20 -10.83 -7.99
N GLN A 5 -24.99 -11.14 -6.96
CA GLN A 5 -25.77 -10.18 -6.21
C GLN A 5 -24.94 -9.42 -5.16
N TYR A 6 -23.83 -10.01 -4.71
CA TYR A 6 -22.90 -9.36 -3.77
C TYR A 6 -22.06 -8.29 -4.48
N TRP A 7 -21.64 -8.54 -5.72
CA TRP A 7 -20.92 -7.56 -6.54
C TRP A 7 -21.82 -6.44 -7.09
N SER A 8 -23.12 -6.68 -7.27
CA SER A 8 -24.06 -5.66 -7.74
C SER A 8 -24.50 -4.66 -6.66
N LEU A 9 -24.16 -4.89 -5.39
CA LEU A 9 -24.56 -4.03 -4.26
C LEU A 9 -23.46 -3.05 -3.84
N ASP A 10 -22.20 -3.36 -4.16
CA ASP A 10 -21.04 -2.47 -3.92
C ASP A 10 -20.79 -1.53 -5.11
N SER A 11 -21.58 -1.66 -6.18
CA SER A 11 -21.60 -0.77 -7.33
C SER A 11 -22.41 0.51 -7.02
N THR A 12 -21.99 1.29 -6.03
CA THR A 12 -22.03 2.75 -6.22
C THR A 12 -20.97 3.09 -7.26
N GLU A 13 -21.22 2.68 -8.49
CA GLU A 13 -20.35 2.91 -9.64
C GLU A 13 -20.43 4.40 -10.01
N GLU A 14 -19.35 5.14 -9.76
CA GLU A 14 -18.87 6.02 -10.83
C GLU A 14 -18.83 5.16 -12.10
N SER A 15 -19.64 5.53 -13.09
CA SER A 15 -19.71 4.82 -14.36
C SER A 15 -18.33 4.86 -15.02
N TRP A 16 -17.51 3.85 -14.75
CA TRP A 16 -16.20 3.70 -15.35
C TRP A 16 -16.42 3.27 -16.80
N VAL A 17 -16.43 4.25 -17.70
CA VAL A 17 -16.41 3.98 -19.14
C VAL A 17 -14.97 3.64 -19.50
N PRO A 18 -14.66 2.38 -19.88
CA PRO A 18 -13.29 1.99 -20.19
C PRO A 18 -12.78 2.80 -21.38
N ASN A 19 -11.71 3.58 -21.19
CA ASN A 19 -11.00 4.16 -22.32
C ASN A 19 -10.24 3.04 -23.05
N GLN A 20 -10.85 2.49 -24.10
CA GLN A 20 -10.31 1.34 -24.83
C GLN A 20 -8.92 1.61 -25.42
N ALA A 21 -8.62 2.86 -25.79
CA ALA A 21 -7.32 3.26 -26.31
C ALA A 21 -6.25 3.24 -25.21
N GLU A 22 -6.58 3.78 -24.03
CA GLU A 22 -5.70 3.77 -22.86
C GLU A 22 -5.43 2.34 -22.36
N ASN A 23 -6.47 1.52 -22.25
CA ASN A 23 -6.33 0.11 -21.88
C ASN A 23 -5.41 -0.64 -22.84
N ARG A 24 -5.55 -0.42 -24.16
CA ARG A 24 -4.66 -1.03 -25.15
C ARG A 24 -3.21 -0.59 -24.95
N ARG A 25 -2.99 0.71 -24.72
CA ARG A 25 -1.65 1.26 -24.44
C ARG A 25 -1.00 0.62 -23.20
N ILE A 26 -1.78 0.47 -22.12
CA ILE A 26 -1.33 -0.18 -20.88
C ILE A 26 -0.95 -1.64 -21.14
N TRP A 27 -1.79 -2.37 -21.89
CA TRP A 27 -1.51 -3.76 -22.27
C TRP A 27 -0.26 -3.91 -23.14
N ASP A 28 -0.08 -3.04 -24.13
CA ASP A 28 1.10 -3.05 -25.00
C ASP A 28 2.37 -2.76 -24.17
N GLN A 29 2.30 -1.79 -23.24
CA GLN A 29 3.42 -1.47 -22.34
C GLN A 29 3.74 -2.62 -21.38
N PHE A 30 2.72 -3.30 -20.84
CA PHE A 30 2.91 -4.47 -19.99
C PHE A 30 3.68 -5.56 -20.74
N HIS A 31 3.20 -5.97 -21.91
CA HIS A 31 3.86 -7.00 -22.71
C HIS A 31 5.28 -6.62 -23.15
N ALA A 32 5.50 -5.34 -23.46
CA ALA A 32 6.82 -4.85 -23.87
C ALA A 32 7.83 -4.78 -22.72
N THR A 33 7.39 -4.76 -21.46
CA THR A 33 8.25 -4.58 -20.27
C THR A 33 8.31 -5.79 -19.34
N VAL A 34 7.57 -6.85 -19.64
CA VAL A 34 7.68 -8.13 -18.93
C VAL A 34 8.95 -8.84 -19.38
N GLU A 35 9.81 -9.13 -18.41
CA GLU A 35 11.06 -9.85 -18.63
C GLU A 35 11.01 -11.19 -17.92
N ARG A 36 11.47 -12.26 -18.57
CA ARG A 36 11.63 -13.56 -17.93
C ARG A 36 13.04 -13.70 -17.39
N HIS A 37 13.13 -13.84 -16.08
CA HIS A 37 14.35 -14.10 -15.32
C HIS A 37 14.38 -15.56 -14.87
N GLY A 38 15.50 -16.00 -14.27
CA GLY A 38 15.65 -17.37 -13.80
C GLY A 38 14.68 -17.75 -12.67
N ASP A 39 14.25 -16.76 -11.90
CA ASP A 39 13.37 -16.85 -10.73
C ASP A 39 11.89 -16.56 -11.04
N GLY A 40 11.56 -16.06 -12.23
CA GLY A 40 10.18 -15.78 -12.61
C GLY A 40 10.03 -14.72 -13.69
N TYR A 41 8.88 -14.05 -13.70
CA TYR A 41 8.62 -12.90 -14.55
C TYR A 41 8.76 -11.63 -13.75
N HIS A 42 9.62 -10.72 -14.19
CA HIS A 42 9.75 -9.39 -13.64
C HIS A 42 8.88 -8.47 -14.50
N VAL A 43 7.98 -7.75 -13.85
CA VAL A 43 7.02 -6.86 -14.53
C VAL A 43 7.21 -5.45 -14.05
N ARG A 44 7.21 -4.49 -14.97
CA ARG A 44 7.19 -3.08 -14.60
C ARG A 44 5.81 -2.70 -14.07
N LEU A 45 5.77 -1.96 -12.97
CA LEU A 45 4.52 -1.43 -12.43
C LEU A 45 3.87 -0.46 -13.44
N PRO A 46 2.56 -0.61 -13.73
CA PRO A 46 1.84 0.23 -14.68
C PRO A 46 1.47 1.57 -14.04
N TRP A 47 2.46 2.46 -13.93
CA TRP A 47 2.24 3.83 -13.45
C TRP A 47 1.45 4.66 -14.46
N LYS A 48 0.53 5.51 -13.98
CA LYS A 48 -0.11 6.54 -14.83
C LYS A 48 0.91 7.62 -15.18
N ASP A 49 0.93 8.03 -16.45
CA ASP A 49 1.83 9.10 -16.93
C ASP A 49 1.40 10.49 -16.41
N ALA A 50 0.10 10.68 -16.16
CA ALA A 50 -0.44 11.91 -15.58
C ALA A 50 -0.15 11.93 -14.07
N VAL A 51 0.97 12.55 -13.73
CA VAL A 51 1.41 12.72 -12.36
C VAL A 51 0.67 13.94 -11.79
N GLU A 52 -0.58 13.76 -11.34
CA GLU A 52 -1.24 14.74 -10.46
C GLU A 52 -0.33 15.05 -9.28
N ASP A 53 -0.26 16.31 -8.84
CA ASP A 53 0.47 16.71 -7.64
C ASP A 53 0.06 15.79 -6.47
N LEU A 54 1.01 14.97 -5.99
CA LEU A 54 0.78 14.04 -4.90
C LEU A 54 1.35 14.74 -3.68
N PRO A 55 0.51 15.27 -2.78
CA PRO A 55 0.99 16.01 -1.64
C PRO A 55 1.71 15.07 -0.67
N ASP A 56 2.54 15.66 0.20
CA ASP A 56 3.13 14.91 1.30
C ASP A 56 2.03 14.42 2.25
N ASN A 57 2.02 13.12 2.52
CA ASN A 57 1.06 12.50 3.43
C ASN A 57 1.71 12.03 4.74
N ARG A 58 2.99 12.31 5.00
CA ARG A 58 3.78 11.77 6.13
C ARG A 58 3.07 11.85 7.48
N THR A 59 2.32 12.92 7.70
CA THR A 59 1.59 13.15 8.95
C THR A 59 0.58 12.03 9.28
N ILE A 60 -0.04 11.41 8.27
CA ILE A 60 -1.06 10.36 8.44
C ILE A 60 -0.44 9.06 9.01
N PRO A 61 0.53 8.39 8.36
CA PRO A 61 1.17 7.20 8.91
C PRO A 61 1.85 7.47 10.25
N TYR A 62 2.44 8.65 10.43
CA TYR A 62 3.10 9.00 11.69
C TYR A 62 2.12 9.06 12.86
N ASN A 63 0.96 9.71 12.67
CA ASN A 63 -0.08 9.78 13.71
C ASN A 63 -0.70 8.40 14.00
N ARG A 64 -0.85 7.54 12.97
CA ARG A 64 -1.30 6.14 13.14
C ARG A 64 -0.28 5.34 13.94
N LEU A 65 1.02 5.45 13.63
CA LEU A 65 2.09 4.82 14.40
C LEU A 65 2.03 5.23 15.88
N ARG A 66 1.99 6.53 16.16
CA ARG A 66 1.90 7.04 17.54
C ARG A 66 0.69 6.48 18.28
N SER A 67 -0.46 6.41 17.61
CA SER A 67 -1.68 5.85 18.19
C SER A 67 -1.54 4.36 18.51
N VAL A 68 -0.94 3.57 17.61
CA VAL A 68 -0.67 2.14 17.83
C VAL A 68 0.27 1.93 19.01
N LEU A 69 1.39 2.66 19.05
CA LEU A 69 2.37 2.57 20.14
C LEU A 69 1.75 2.95 21.49
N SER A 70 0.93 4.00 21.52
CA SER A 70 0.19 4.40 22.72
C SER A 70 -0.75 3.30 23.20
N LYS A 71 -1.52 2.69 22.29
CA LYS A 71 -2.46 1.60 22.58
C LYS A 71 -1.75 0.35 23.11
N PHE A 72 -0.58 0.02 22.58
CA PHE A 72 0.17 -1.18 22.97
C PHE A 72 1.12 -0.96 24.15
N ARG A 73 1.25 0.27 24.65
CA ARG A 73 2.15 0.60 25.76
C ARG A 73 1.89 -0.23 27.02
N SER A 74 0.64 -0.57 27.30
CA SER A 74 0.26 -1.43 28.44
C SER A 74 0.20 -2.93 28.09
N GLN A 75 0.43 -3.30 26.84
CA GLN A 75 0.27 -4.66 26.30
C GLN A 75 1.59 -5.13 25.68
N LEU A 76 2.58 -5.41 26.54
CA LEU A 76 3.95 -5.71 26.12
C LEU A 76 4.05 -6.86 25.11
N GLN A 77 3.18 -7.87 25.22
CA GLN A 77 3.12 -8.97 24.27
C GLN A 77 2.74 -8.50 22.86
N LEU A 78 1.72 -7.64 22.73
CA LEU A 78 1.32 -7.10 21.43
C LEU A 78 2.39 -6.15 20.86
N LEU A 79 3.05 -5.36 21.71
CA LEU A 79 4.14 -4.50 21.28
C LEU A 79 5.33 -5.31 20.73
N SER A 80 5.68 -6.40 21.40
CA SER A 80 6.72 -7.33 20.94
C SER A 80 6.35 -7.99 19.62
N GLN A 81 5.11 -8.48 19.48
CA GLN A 81 4.62 -9.03 18.21
C GLN A 81 4.67 -7.98 17.09
N TYR A 82 4.23 -6.76 17.36
CA TYR A 82 4.22 -5.66 16.40
C TYR A 82 5.63 -5.33 15.88
N HIS A 83 6.61 -5.22 16.79
CA HIS A 83 8.01 -5.04 16.41
C HIS A 83 8.55 -6.25 15.62
N GLY A 84 8.23 -7.46 16.06
CA GLY A 84 8.63 -8.71 15.38
C GLY A 84 8.17 -8.78 13.92
N MET A 85 7.00 -8.22 13.58
CA MET A 85 6.52 -8.16 12.19
C MET A 85 7.42 -7.31 11.28
N PHE A 86 7.93 -6.19 11.78
CA PHE A 86 8.89 -5.37 11.00
C PHE A 86 10.22 -6.10 10.84
N GLN A 87 10.71 -6.74 11.90
CA GLN A 87 11.95 -7.52 11.85
C GLN A 87 11.85 -8.71 10.88
N GLU A 88 10.69 -9.38 10.83
CA GLU A 88 10.43 -10.45 9.87
C GLU A 88 10.36 -9.94 8.43
N GLN A 89 9.77 -8.76 8.19
CA GLN A 89 9.73 -8.18 6.84
C GLN A 89 11.11 -7.70 6.39
N LEU A 90 11.90 -7.11 7.29
CA LEU A 90 13.30 -6.74 7.04
C LEU A 90 14.14 -7.97 6.70
N SER A 91 14.02 -9.06 7.47
CA SER A 91 14.80 -10.28 7.21
C SER A 91 14.41 -11.03 5.93
N LYS A 92 13.22 -10.75 5.41
CA LYS A 92 12.72 -11.26 4.13
C LYS A 92 12.97 -10.32 2.95
N GLU A 93 13.66 -9.20 3.18
CA GLU A 93 13.93 -8.19 2.14
C GLU A 93 12.63 -7.66 1.48
N ILE A 94 11.53 -7.63 2.24
CA ILE A 94 10.24 -7.05 1.80
C ILE A 94 10.24 -5.53 2.00
N ILE A 95 10.94 -5.08 3.04
CA ILE A 95 11.14 -3.67 3.37
C ILE A 95 12.63 -3.44 3.65
N ASP A 96 13.06 -2.19 3.45
CA ASP A 96 14.43 -1.75 3.72
C ASP A 96 14.44 -0.55 4.68
N GLU A 97 15.55 -0.37 5.40
CA GLU A 97 15.79 0.85 6.16
C GLU A 97 16.15 2.00 5.21
N VAL A 98 15.48 3.14 5.38
CA VAL A 98 15.70 4.34 4.59
C VAL A 98 16.36 5.43 5.44
N ASP A 99 17.36 6.11 4.87
CA ASP A 99 17.91 7.32 5.46
C ASP A 99 16.91 8.47 5.27
N GLN A 100 16.43 9.05 6.38
CA GLN A 100 15.44 10.12 6.35
C GLN A 100 16.02 11.46 5.86
N ASP A 101 17.34 11.61 5.89
CA ASP A 101 18.04 12.81 5.47
C ASP A 101 18.53 12.70 4.01
N ALA A 102 18.47 11.50 3.42
CA ALA A 102 18.82 11.26 2.03
C ALA A 102 17.82 11.93 1.07
N GLN A 103 18.34 12.36 -0.08
CA GLN A 103 17.49 12.83 -1.17
C GLN A 103 16.73 11.65 -1.77
N PRO A 104 15.40 11.76 -1.97
CA PRO A 104 14.64 10.69 -2.59
C PRO A 104 15.08 10.42 -4.02
N ASP A 105 15.08 9.14 -4.43
CA ASP A 105 15.41 8.73 -5.81
C ASP A 105 14.38 9.21 -6.85
N GLY A 106 13.21 9.69 -6.38
CA GLY A 106 12.10 10.14 -7.20
C GLY A 106 11.62 11.56 -6.86
N LYS A 107 10.77 12.11 -7.72
CA LYS A 107 10.21 13.47 -7.54
C LYS A 107 9.22 13.57 -6.38
N LYS A 108 8.67 12.44 -5.91
CA LYS A 108 7.60 12.38 -4.92
C LYS A 108 7.85 11.22 -3.95
N VAL A 109 7.62 11.48 -2.67
CA VAL A 109 7.64 10.48 -1.60
C VAL A 109 6.23 10.40 -1.01
N HIS A 110 5.71 9.20 -0.89
CA HIS A 110 4.42 8.96 -0.27
C HIS A 110 4.53 7.76 0.67
N TYR A 111 3.88 7.85 1.81
CA TYR A 111 4.04 6.91 2.90
C TYR A 111 2.79 6.03 3.02
N LEU A 112 2.98 4.71 3.13
CA LEU A 112 1.86 3.81 3.35
C LEU A 112 1.37 3.90 4.80
N ALA A 113 0.09 4.23 4.97
CA ALA A 113 -0.50 4.37 6.29
C ALA A 113 -0.77 3.00 6.92
N GLN A 114 0.02 2.62 7.91
CA GLN A 114 -0.13 1.35 8.60
C GLN A 114 -1.35 1.27 9.52
N GLN A 115 -1.88 0.07 9.67
CA GLN A 115 -2.95 -0.28 10.61
C GLN A 115 -2.69 -1.65 11.23
N ALA A 116 -2.61 -1.66 12.56
CA ALA A 116 -2.51 -2.86 13.37
C ALA A 116 -3.91 -3.40 13.68
N VAL A 117 -4.29 -4.51 13.04
CA VAL A 117 -5.57 -5.18 13.26
C VAL A 117 -5.36 -6.34 14.23
N VAL A 118 -6.00 -6.27 15.40
CA VAL A 118 -5.98 -7.35 16.39
C VAL A 118 -7.21 -8.22 16.14
N ARG A 119 -7.00 -9.49 15.73
CA ARG A 119 -8.05 -10.50 15.70
C ARG A 119 -7.84 -11.46 16.87
N ASP A 120 -8.89 -11.71 17.64
CA ASP A 120 -8.85 -12.44 18.91
C ASP A 120 -7.91 -11.80 19.95
N ILE A 121 -7.64 -12.48 21.06
CA ILE A 121 -6.84 -11.92 22.17
C ILE A 121 -5.33 -11.87 21.81
N THR A 122 -4.88 -12.57 20.76
CA THR A 122 -3.43 -12.81 20.53
C THR A 122 -2.91 -12.68 19.10
N LYS A 123 -3.74 -12.51 18.06
CA LYS A 123 -3.25 -12.45 16.67
C LYS A 123 -3.27 -11.04 16.12
N LEU A 124 -2.07 -10.46 15.99
CA LEU A 124 -1.84 -9.19 15.32
C LEU A 124 -1.67 -9.39 13.81
N ARG A 125 -2.33 -8.57 12.99
CA ARG A 125 -2.12 -8.47 11.55
C ARG A 125 -1.76 -7.03 11.18
N PHE A 126 -0.83 -6.90 10.24
CA PHE A 126 -0.36 -5.63 9.74
C PHE A 126 -1.01 -5.39 8.38
N VAL A 127 -1.71 -4.26 8.24
CA VAL A 127 -2.38 -3.86 7.01
C VAL A 127 -1.89 -2.48 6.64
N PHE A 128 -1.65 -2.25 5.35
CA PHE A 128 -1.38 -0.93 4.82
C PHE A 128 -2.65 -0.41 4.15
N ASP A 129 -3.07 0.79 4.53
CA ASP A 129 -4.15 1.51 3.90
C ASP A 129 -3.57 2.31 2.72
N GLY A 130 -3.65 1.71 1.54
CA GLY A 130 -3.21 2.33 0.29
C GLY A 130 -4.12 3.46 -0.20
N SER A 131 -5.28 3.64 0.44
CA SER A 131 -6.23 4.71 0.14
C SER A 131 -6.12 5.90 1.10
N ALA A 132 -5.14 5.91 2.00
CA ALA A 132 -5.01 6.98 2.99
C ALA A 132 -4.49 8.29 2.38
N HIS A 133 -5.37 9.27 2.24
CA HIS A 133 -5.10 10.63 1.77
C HIS A 133 -5.70 11.68 2.70
N HIS A 134 -5.24 12.93 2.57
CA HIS A 134 -5.91 14.05 3.21
C HIS A 134 -7.25 14.31 2.51
N LYS A 135 -8.22 14.91 3.21
CA LYS A 135 -9.49 15.24 2.57
C LYS A 135 -9.23 16.17 1.38
N ASP A 136 -9.89 15.89 0.25
CA ASP A 136 -9.80 16.67 -0.98
C ASP A 136 -8.42 16.62 -1.68
N THR A 137 -7.59 15.61 -1.37
CA THR A 137 -6.33 15.31 -2.08
C THR A 137 -6.34 13.91 -2.69
N PRO A 138 -5.61 13.64 -3.78
CA PRO A 138 -5.45 12.28 -4.32
C PRO A 138 -4.81 11.30 -3.31
#